data_AF-X1DJ07-F1
#
_entry.id   AF-X1DJ07-F1
#
_cell.length_a   1.000
_cell.length_b   1.000
_cell.length_c   1.000
_cell.angle_alpha   90.00
_cell.angle_beta   90.00
_cell.angle_gamma   90.00
#
_symmetry.space_group_name_H-M   'P 1'
#
loop_
_entity.id
_entity.type
_entity.pdbx_description
1 polymer ?
#
loop_
_entity_poly.entity_id
_entity_poly.type
_entity_poly.pdbx_seq_one_letter_code
_entity_poly.pdbx_strand_id
1 'polypeptide(L)'
;TEESDLVFASALEAARAIRRGEVSSLGLTKTIFECIEKYNATLNAVVTILKDEALNRARAADEAMAKGELWGPLHGVPISIKDTIEIANVRTTAGSPEFATHIPKRARIQRRF
;
A
#
# COMPACT_ATOMS: atom_id res chain seq x y z
N THR A 1 14.95 -12.00 10.72
CA THR A 1 14.98 -10.65 10.14
C THR A 1 14.01 -9.85 10.95
N GLU A 2 14.45 -8.80 11.63
CA GLU A 2 13.51 -7.98 12.41
C GLU A 2 12.52 -7.33 11.44
N GLU A 3 11.26 -7.18 11.82
CA GLU A 3 10.20 -6.58 10.97
C GLU A 3 10.60 -5.17 10.47
N SER A 4 11.46 -4.48 11.23
CA SER A 4 12.09 -3.19 10.90
C SER A 4 13.02 -3.24 9.68
N ASP A 5 13.70 -4.36 9.41
CA ASP A 5 14.62 -4.47 8.26
C ASP A 5 13.84 -4.50 6.94
N LEU A 6 12.62 -5.05 6.96
CA LEU A 6 11.76 -5.15 5.79
C LEU A 6 11.16 -3.81 5.35
N VAL A 7 11.11 -2.82 6.26
CA VAL A 7 10.69 -1.44 5.91
C VAL A 7 11.64 -0.80 4.90
N PHE A 8 12.93 -1.15 4.95
CA PHE A 8 13.96 -0.63 4.05
C PHE A 8 14.31 -1.61 2.92
N ALA A 9 13.66 -2.77 2.87
CA ALA A 9 13.86 -3.75 1.83
C ALA A 9 13.33 -3.25 0.48
N SER A 10 13.94 -3.73 -0.60
CA SER A 10 13.38 -3.53 -1.94
C SER A 10 12.04 -4.24 -2.08
N ALA A 11 11.20 -3.78 -3.01
CA ALA A 11 9.92 -4.43 -3.32
C ALA A 11 10.08 -5.91 -3.69
N LEU A 12 11.21 -6.28 -4.32
CA LEU A 12 11.52 -7.66 -4.67
C LEU A 12 11.85 -8.51 -3.43
N GLU A 13 12.60 -7.96 -2.48
CA GLU A 13 12.90 -8.63 -1.21
C GLU A 13 11.63 -8.80 -0.37
N ALA A 14 10.80 -7.76 -0.27
CA ALA A 14 9.50 -7.83 0.40
C ALA A 14 8.59 -8.91 -0.24
N ALA A 15 8.45 -8.91 -1.57
CA ALA A 15 7.66 -9.92 -2.28
C ALA A 15 8.17 -11.34 -2.03
N ARG A 16 9.50 -11.52 -1.98
CA ARG A 16 10.13 -12.81 -1.68
C ARG A 16 9.89 -13.25 -0.23
N ALA A 17 10.01 -12.33 0.73
CA ALA A 17 9.75 -12.62 2.13
C ALA A 17 8.29 -13.03 2.36
N ILE A 18 7.34 -12.31 1.73
CA ILE A 18 5.91 -12.67 1.75
C ILE A 18 5.71 -14.06 1.17
N ARG A 19 6.24 -14.33 -0.03
CA ARG A 19 6.05 -15.63 -0.70
C ARG A 19 6.65 -16.81 0.07
N ARG A 20 7.71 -16.58 0.84
CA ARG A 20 8.33 -17.60 1.71
C ARG A 20 7.64 -17.74 3.07
N GLY A 21 6.64 -16.91 3.37
CA GLY A 21 5.95 -16.89 4.65
C GLY A 21 6.79 -16.34 5.80
N GLU A 22 7.88 -15.63 5.50
CA GLU A 22 8.75 -15.00 6.52
C GLU A 22 8.07 -13.78 7.15
N VAL A 23 7.18 -13.13 6.39
CA VAL A 23 6.31 -12.05 6.84
C VAL A 23 4.96 -12.19 6.14
N SER A 24 3.88 -11.78 6.78
CA SER A 24 2.57 -11.66 6.10
C SER A 24 2.44 -10.32 5.39
N SER A 25 1.65 -10.25 4.33
CA SER A 25 1.28 -8.99 3.69
C SER A 25 0.63 -8.04 4.69
N LEU A 26 -0.25 -8.56 5.55
CA LEU A 26 -0.91 -7.79 6.60
C LEU A 26 0.09 -7.26 7.64
N GLY A 27 1.04 -8.09 8.08
CA GLY A 27 2.10 -7.70 9.01
C GLY A 27 2.94 -6.56 8.45
N LEU A 28 3.51 -6.76 7.25
CA LEU A 28 4.31 -5.72 6.59
C LEU A 28 3.53 -4.42 6.38
N THR A 29 2.26 -4.51 5.99
CA THR A 29 1.40 -3.33 5.79
C THR A 29 1.17 -2.57 7.10
N LYS A 30 0.99 -3.27 8.23
CA LYS A 30 0.88 -2.64 9.55
C LYS A 30 2.17 -1.91 9.93
N THR A 31 3.33 -2.54 9.75
CA THR A 31 4.64 -1.91 10.02
C THR A 31 4.84 -0.63 9.19
N ILE A 32 4.40 -0.61 7.93
CA ILE A 32 4.44 0.61 7.10
C ILE A 32 3.52 1.70 7.66
N PHE A 33 2.32 1.36 8.15
CA PHE A 33 1.44 2.34 8.78
C PHE A 33 2.01 2.90 10.09
N GLU A 34 2.68 2.09 10.90
CA GLU A 34 3.40 2.57 12.10
C GLU A 34 4.48 3.59 11.72
N CYS A 35 5.19 3.36 10.61
CA CYS A 35 6.15 4.33 10.08
C CYS A 35 5.47 5.62 9.60
N ILE A 36 4.33 5.52 8.91
CA ILE A 36 3.54 6.69 8.49
C ILE A 36 3.07 7.49 9.72
N GLU A 37 2.53 6.83 10.73
CA GLU A 37 2.07 7.48 11.97
C GLU A 37 3.21 8.20 12.69
N LYS A 38 4.40 7.59 12.72
CA LYS A 38 5.57 8.17 13.39
C LYS A 38 6.18 9.37 12.65
N TYR A 39 6.25 9.33 11.32
CA TYR A 39 7.06 10.28 10.55
C TYR A 39 6.28 11.25 9.66
N ASN A 40 5.05 10.91 9.24
CA ASN A 40 4.34 11.69 8.23
C ASN A 40 3.91 13.08 8.71
N ALA A 41 3.74 13.29 10.03
CA ALA A 41 3.43 14.61 10.59
C ALA A 41 4.52 15.65 10.27
N THR A 42 5.79 15.23 10.20
CA THR A 42 6.92 16.11 9.87
C THR A 42 7.23 16.12 8.38
N LEU A 43 7.09 14.96 7.71
CA LEU A 43 7.47 14.82 6.30
C LEU A 43 6.38 15.24 5.31
N ASN A 44 5.12 15.12 5.69
CA ASN A 44 3.95 15.34 4.82
C ASN A 44 4.05 14.58 3.47
N ALA A 45 4.54 13.33 3.51
CA ALA A 45 4.78 12.51 2.33
C ALA A 45 3.52 11.81 1.80
N VAL A 46 2.56 11.53 2.68
CA VAL A 46 1.29 10.84 2.35
C VAL A 46 0.13 11.78 2.65
N VAL A 47 -0.54 12.25 1.59
CA VAL A 47 -1.61 13.26 1.68
C VAL A 47 -3.02 12.67 1.81
N THR A 48 -3.20 11.42 1.40
CA THR A 48 -4.47 10.67 1.51
C THR A 48 -4.14 9.27 2.02
N ILE A 49 -4.68 8.90 3.18
CA ILE A 49 -4.42 7.61 3.83
C ILE A 49 -5.62 6.68 3.59
N LEU A 50 -5.37 5.52 3.00
CA LEU A 50 -6.37 4.47 2.73
C LEU A 50 -6.12 3.25 3.63
N LYS A 51 -6.14 3.47 4.96
CA LYS A 51 -5.68 2.47 5.95
C LYS A 51 -6.51 1.20 5.90
N ASP A 52 -7.82 1.32 5.97
CA ASP A 52 -8.72 0.17 6.02
C ASP A 52 -8.69 -0.63 4.71
N GLU A 53 -8.69 0.05 3.57
CA GLU A 53 -8.60 -0.60 2.26
C GLU A 53 -7.27 -1.34 2.08
N ALA A 54 -6.15 -0.73 2.50
CA ALA A 54 -4.84 -1.37 2.42
C ALA A 54 -4.76 -2.61 3.31
N LEU A 55 -5.22 -2.52 4.56
CA LEU A 55 -5.24 -3.66 5.49
C LEU A 55 -6.17 -4.78 5.00
N ASN A 56 -7.33 -4.44 4.45
CA ASN A 56 -8.25 -5.43 3.88
C ASN A 56 -7.66 -6.12 2.65
N ARG A 57 -6.97 -5.37 1.78
CA ARG A 57 -6.29 -5.94 0.61
C ARG A 57 -5.12 -6.83 1.00
N ALA A 58 -4.35 -6.44 2.00
CA ALA A 58 -3.24 -7.24 2.53
C ALA A 58 -3.74 -8.57 3.12
N ARG A 59 -4.82 -8.55 3.91
CA ARG A 59 -5.46 -9.78 4.41
C ARG A 59 -5.92 -10.70 3.29
N ALA A 60 -6.54 -10.14 2.25
CA ALA A 60 -6.96 -10.93 1.09
C ALA A 60 -5.75 -11.54 0.33
N ALA A 61 -4.59 -10.87 0.33
CA ALA A 61 -3.37 -11.44 -0.25
C ALA A 61 -2.89 -12.64 0.57
N ASP A 62 -2.85 -12.50 1.90
CA ASP A 62 -2.49 -13.61 2.79
C ASP A 62 -3.44 -14.81 2.64
N GLU A 63 -4.75 -14.57 2.53
CA GLU A 63 -5.77 -15.61 2.28
C GLU A 63 -5.59 -16.30 0.93
N ALA A 64 -5.26 -15.54 -0.12
CA ALA A 64 -4.98 -16.09 -1.45
C ALA A 64 -3.70 -16.95 -1.43
N MET A 65 -2.65 -16.48 -0.77
CA MET A 65 -1.41 -17.24 -0.59
C MET A 65 -1.64 -18.56 0.15
N ALA A 66 -2.48 -18.57 1.19
CA ALA A 66 -2.88 -19.79 1.90
C ALA A 66 -3.62 -20.81 1.02
N LYS A 67 -4.27 -20.35 -0.06
CA LYS A 67 -4.93 -21.18 -1.07
C LYS A 67 -4.02 -21.58 -2.23
N GLY A 68 -2.75 -21.16 -2.22
CA GLY A 68 -1.80 -21.38 -3.32
C GLY A 68 -2.00 -20.42 -4.50
N GLU A 69 -2.77 -19.35 -4.34
CA GLU A 69 -3.04 -18.35 -5.37
C GLU A 69 -2.02 -17.19 -5.30
N LEU A 70 -1.35 -16.90 -6.42
CA LEU A 70 -0.43 -15.77 -6.54
C LEU A 70 -0.98 -14.74 -7.54
N TRP A 71 -1.13 -13.51 -7.09
CA TRP A 71 -1.65 -12.40 -7.93
C TRP A 71 -0.61 -11.80 -8.88
N GLY A 72 0.65 -12.22 -8.77
CA GLY A 72 1.74 -11.77 -9.62
C GLY A 72 3.07 -11.60 -8.89
N PRO A 73 4.07 -10.96 -9.54
CA PRO A 73 5.41 -10.79 -8.98
C PRO A 73 5.46 -10.01 -7.67
N LEU A 74 4.54 -9.06 -7.46
CA LEU A 74 4.47 -8.18 -6.28
C LEU A 74 3.30 -8.55 -5.34
N HIS A 75 2.87 -9.81 -5.33
CA HIS A 75 1.78 -10.27 -4.49
C HIS A 75 1.96 -9.84 -3.02
N GLY A 76 0.99 -9.11 -2.49
CA GLY A 76 0.95 -8.66 -1.09
C GLY A 76 1.89 -7.50 -0.72
N VAL A 77 2.66 -6.94 -1.67
CA VAL A 77 3.57 -5.84 -1.37
C VAL A 77 2.79 -4.51 -1.24
N PRO A 78 2.90 -3.78 -0.11
CA PRO A 78 2.26 -2.47 0.02
C PRO A 78 2.91 -1.45 -0.91
N ILE A 79 2.10 -0.58 -1.51
CA ILE A 79 2.55 0.48 -2.42
C ILE A 79 1.93 1.82 -2.05
N SER A 80 2.62 2.91 -2.39
CA SER A 80 2.03 4.25 -2.43
C SER A 80 1.75 4.66 -3.88
N ILE A 81 0.76 5.53 -4.06
CA ILE A 81 0.37 6.05 -5.37
C ILE A 81 0.51 7.56 -5.32
N LYS A 82 1.18 8.14 -6.32
CA LYS A 82 1.33 9.59 -6.42
C LYS A 82 -0.05 10.25 -6.56
N ASP A 83 -0.32 11.29 -5.78
CA ASP A 83 -1.60 12.02 -5.73
C ASP A 83 -1.98 12.78 -7.03
N THR A 84 -1.18 12.64 -8.10
CA THR A 84 -1.55 13.08 -9.45
C THR A 84 -2.25 11.98 -10.26
N ILE A 85 -2.34 10.76 -9.70
CA ILE A 85 -2.93 9.59 -10.32
C ILE A 85 -4.31 9.35 -9.69
N GLU A 86 -5.35 9.50 -10.49
CA GLU A 86 -6.72 9.33 -10.05
C GLU A 86 -7.06 7.87 -9.74
N ILE A 87 -7.61 7.65 -8.54
CA ILE A 87 -8.21 6.40 -8.09
C ILE A 87 -9.69 6.69 -7.84
N ALA A 88 -10.58 5.88 -8.43
CA ALA A 88 -12.01 6.09 -8.29
C ALA A 88 -12.43 6.12 -6.82
N ASN A 89 -13.22 7.14 -6.45
CA ASN A 89 -13.75 7.38 -5.11
C ASN A 89 -12.69 7.68 -4.03
N VAL A 90 -11.48 8.04 -4.42
CA VAL A 90 -10.40 8.46 -3.50
C VAL A 90 -10.05 9.91 -3.81
N ARG A 91 -9.89 10.74 -2.76
CA ARG A 91 -9.50 12.14 -2.93
C ARG A 91 -8.14 12.25 -3.65
N THR A 92 -8.08 13.11 -4.66
CA THR A 92 -6.88 13.35 -5.48
C THR A 92 -6.70 14.86 -5.63
N THR A 93 -5.66 15.44 -5.04
CA THR A 93 -5.45 16.90 -5.05
C THR A 93 -4.47 17.37 -6.11
N ALA A 94 -3.66 16.46 -6.67
CA ALA A 94 -2.56 16.79 -7.58
C ALA A 94 -1.62 17.90 -7.05
N GLY A 95 -1.60 18.15 -5.74
CA GLY A 95 -0.86 19.24 -5.11
C GLY A 95 -1.41 20.65 -5.40
N SER A 96 -2.63 20.79 -5.94
CA SER A 96 -3.25 22.09 -6.24
C SER A 96 -4.43 22.39 -5.31
N PRO A 97 -4.55 23.62 -4.78
CA PRO A 97 -5.71 24.04 -4.00
C PRO A 97 -7.05 23.88 -4.73
N GLU A 98 -7.06 24.03 -6.06
CA GLU A 98 -8.27 23.89 -6.89
C GLU A 98 -8.87 22.48 -6.82
N PHE A 99 -8.04 21.47 -6.56
CA PHE A 99 -8.46 20.07 -6.48
C PHE A 99 -8.52 19.56 -5.03
N ALA A 100 -8.51 20.44 -4.02
CA ALA A 100 -8.44 20.06 -2.61
C ALA A 100 -9.54 19.06 -2.20
N THR A 101 -10.72 19.12 -2.80
CA THR A 101 -11.86 18.22 -2.55
C THR A 101 -12.24 17.37 -3.76
N HIS A 102 -11.37 17.26 -4.78
CA HIS A 102 -11.66 16.49 -5.99
C HIS A 102 -11.68 14.98 -5.70
N ILE A 103 -12.76 14.33 -6.10
CA ILE A 103 -12.96 12.88 -5.99
C ILE A 103 -13.37 12.37 -7.38
N PRO A 104 -12.48 11.70 -8.11
CA PRO A 104 -12.74 11.21 -9.45
C PRO A 104 -13.67 9.99 -9.42
N LYS A 105 -14.58 9.90 -10.40
CA LYS A 105 -15.51 8.76 -10.55
C LYS A 105 -14.89 7.58 -11.32
N ARG A 106 -13.81 7.82 -12.05
CA ARG A 106 -13.09 6.81 -12.84
C ARG A 106 -11.63 6.79 -12.39
N ALA A 107 -11.01 5.61 -12.49
CA ALA A 107 -9.60 5.46 -12.15
C ALA A 107 -8.74 5.48 -13.41
N ARG A 108 -7.59 6.15 -13.36
CA ARG A 108 -6.56 6.06 -14.42
C ARG A 108 -5.71 4.80 -14.28
N ILE A 109 -5.67 4.22 -13.08
CA ILE A 109 -5.11 2.90 -12.78
C ILE A 109 -6.24 2.00 -12.29
N GLN A 110 -6.44 0.84 -12.94
CA GLN A 110 -7.36 -0.18 -12.41
C GLN A 110 -6.81 -0.77 -11.10
N ARG A 111 -7.68 -1.24 -10.20
CA ARG A 111 -7.36 -2.02 -8.98
C ARG A 111 -6.71 -3.38 -9.33
N ARG A 112 -5.58 -3.34 -10.02
CA ARG A 112 -4.81 -4.52 -10.46
C ARG A 112 -3.59 -4.74 -9.57
N PHE A 113 -3.24 -3.76 -8.75
CA PHE A 113 -2.26 -3.82 -7.68
C PHE A 113 -3.01 -4.06 -6.36
#